data_AF-A0AAU4JTC1-F1
#
_entry.id   AF-A0AAU4JTC1-F1
#
_cell.length_a   1.000
_cell.length_b   1.000
_cell.length_c   1.000
_cell.angle_alpha   90.00
_cell.angle_beta   90.00
_cell.angle_gamma   90.00
#
_symmetry.space_group_name_H-M   'P 1'
#
loop_
_entity.id
_entity.type
_entity.pdbx_description
1 polymer ?
#
loop_
_entity_poly.entity_id
_entity_poly.type
_entity_poly.pdbx_seq_one_letter_code
_entity_poly.pdbx_strand_id
1 'polypeptide(L)'
;MDQNLRVLFDRAVADEPELPLVDLVGDAVVAGTGLRRRRQRLVATGVAAVIAVATVGAVNVATPSQPSASPPTPVPAAFGMLVNKECGAPAGETATDAAVFLALEITDQQRSAVNRALDADPAVGTVAYESREVALRKFKKVYADAPELVDHIVPSQLPESFRITLVARSRYAELAARVERLAGVDAIIGIDCPAGTSASAVD
;
A
#
# COMPACT_ATOMS: atom_id res chain seq x y z
N MET A 1 -29.46 -2.52 24.28
CA MET A 1 -29.29 -3.27 23.03
C MET A 1 -30.67 -3.59 22.50
N ASP A 2 -31.01 -3.00 21.37
CA ASP A 2 -32.36 -2.93 20.82
C ASP A 2 -32.90 -4.34 20.46
N GLN A 3 -34.08 -4.69 20.98
CA GLN A 3 -34.71 -5.99 20.72
C GLN A 3 -34.94 -6.24 19.23
N ASN A 4 -35.06 -5.16 18.45
CA ASN A 4 -35.27 -5.20 17.01
C ASN A 4 -34.05 -5.80 16.26
N LEU A 5 -32.83 -5.52 16.74
CA LEU A 5 -31.60 -6.04 16.11
C LEU A 5 -31.45 -7.55 16.28
N ARG A 6 -31.88 -8.12 17.41
CA ARG A 6 -31.81 -9.57 17.64
C ARG A 6 -32.73 -10.33 16.68
N VAL A 7 -33.94 -9.82 16.46
CA VAL A 7 -34.91 -10.43 15.54
C VAL A 7 -34.42 -10.39 14.09
N LEU A 8 -33.74 -9.32 13.69
CA LEU A 8 -33.15 -9.21 12.36
C LEU A 8 -31.96 -10.16 12.19
N PHE A 9 -31.16 -10.33 13.24
CA PHE A 9 -30.03 -11.27 13.22
C PHE A 9 -30.51 -12.73 13.17
N ASP A 10 -31.50 -13.09 13.98
CA ASP A 10 -32.06 -14.45 14.00
C ASP A 10 -32.70 -14.84 12.65
N ARG A 11 -33.32 -13.87 11.95
CA ARG A 11 -33.80 -14.10 10.57
C ARG A 11 -32.66 -14.31 9.57
N ALA A 12 -31.57 -13.56 9.69
CA ALA A 12 -30.44 -13.69 8.76
C ALA A 12 -29.72 -15.04 8.92
N VAL A 13 -29.62 -15.55 10.15
CA VAL A 13 -29.01 -16.85 10.45
C VAL A 13 -29.90 -18.03 10.02
N ALA A 14 -31.23 -17.87 10.10
CA ALA A 14 -32.18 -18.92 9.72
C ALA A 14 -32.27 -19.18 8.19
N ASP A 15 -31.79 -18.25 7.36
CA ASP A 15 -31.79 -18.34 5.89
C ASP A 15 -30.46 -18.88 5.32
N GLU A 16 -29.52 -19.33 6.17
CA GLU A 16 -28.29 -19.96 5.69
C GLU A 16 -28.54 -21.40 5.23
N PRO A 17 -28.22 -21.76 3.97
CA PRO A 17 -28.30 -23.15 3.53
C PRO A 17 -27.21 -23.97 4.23
N GLU A 18 -27.58 -25.08 4.88
CA GLU A 18 -26.61 -26.02 5.45
C GLU A 18 -25.69 -26.56 4.34
N LEU A 19 -24.45 -26.06 4.32
CA LEU A 19 -23.41 -26.56 3.44
C LEU A 19 -23.01 -27.97 3.92
N PRO A 20 -23.07 -29.00 3.06
CA PRO A 20 -22.64 -30.33 3.46
C PRO A 20 -21.14 -30.29 3.78
N LEU A 21 -20.80 -30.75 4.98
CA LEU A 21 -19.42 -30.86 5.45
C LEU A 21 -18.73 -32.01 4.70
N VAL A 22 -18.28 -31.73 3.48
CA VAL A 22 -17.48 -32.66 2.68
C VAL A 22 -16.00 -32.48 3.01
N ASP A 23 -15.40 -33.60 3.40
CA ASP A 23 -14.01 -33.78 3.81
C ASP A 23 -13.03 -33.43 2.67
N LEU A 24 -12.60 -32.18 2.62
CA LEU A 24 -11.67 -31.64 1.62
C LEU A 24 -10.23 -32.20 1.74
N VAL A 25 -9.95 -33.09 2.69
CA VAL A 25 -8.60 -33.62 2.94
C VAL A 25 -8.36 -34.94 2.20
N GLY A 26 -9.40 -35.71 1.85
CA GLY A 26 -9.27 -37.00 1.17
C GLY A 26 -9.00 -36.91 -0.34
N ASP A 27 -9.65 -35.98 -1.04
CA ASP A 27 -9.67 -35.98 -2.51
C ASP A 27 -8.42 -35.35 -3.15
N ALA A 28 -7.64 -34.57 -2.38
CA ALA A 28 -6.41 -33.97 -2.87
C ALA A 28 -5.25 -34.98 -3.05
N VAL A 29 -5.28 -36.14 -2.37
CA VAL A 29 -4.17 -37.11 -2.40
C VAL A 29 -4.24 -38.05 -3.61
N VAL A 30 -5.42 -38.27 -4.20
CA VAL A 30 -5.59 -39.19 -5.34
C VAL A 30 -5.21 -38.52 -6.67
N ALA A 31 -5.29 -37.20 -6.78
CA ALA A 31 -4.90 -36.45 -7.99
C ALA A 31 -3.38 -36.28 -8.16
N GLY A 32 -2.57 -36.49 -7.11
CA GLY A 32 -1.14 -36.13 -7.08
C GLY A 32 -0.16 -37.13 -7.72
N THR A 33 -0.56 -38.38 -7.98
CA THR A 33 0.40 -39.44 -8.38
C THR A 33 0.45 -39.76 -9.88
N GLY A 34 -0.39 -39.12 -10.71
CA GLY A 34 -0.53 -39.46 -12.14
C GLY A 34 0.36 -38.68 -13.14
N LEU A 35 0.95 -37.54 -12.75
CA LEU A 35 1.55 -36.60 -13.71
C LEU A 35 3.01 -36.89 -14.11
N ARG A 36 3.64 -37.97 -13.61
CA ARG A 36 5.09 -38.18 -13.80
C ARG A 36 5.50 -39.25 -14.83
N ARG A 37 4.59 -39.87 -15.61
CA ARG A 37 4.96 -41.01 -16.47
C ARG A 37 4.45 -41.05 -17.91
N ARG A 38 3.87 -39.98 -18.46
CA ARG A 38 3.25 -40.01 -19.81
C ARG A 38 3.96 -39.20 -20.91
N ARG A 39 5.27 -38.99 -20.81
CA ARG A 39 6.12 -38.72 -21.98
C ARG A 39 6.72 -40.02 -22.49
N GLN A 40 5.91 -40.87 -23.13
CA GLN A 40 6.36 -41.85 -24.13
C GLN A 40 5.18 -42.67 -24.69
N ARG A 41 4.85 -42.36 -25.95
CA ARG A 41 4.45 -43.26 -27.06
C ARG A 41 3.02 -43.85 -27.14
N LEU A 42 2.59 -43.96 -28.41
CA LEU A 42 1.49 -44.74 -29.04
C LEU A 42 0.13 -44.00 -29.10
N VAL A 43 -0.34 -43.48 -30.25
CA VAL A 43 -0.72 -44.10 -31.55
C VAL A 43 -1.93 -45.04 -31.44
N ALA A 44 -3.04 -44.56 -32.00
CA ALA A 44 -4.19 -45.22 -32.66
C ALA A 44 -5.01 -46.30 -31.90
N THR A 45 -6.31 -46.05 -31.67
CA THR A 45 -7.48 -46.49 -32.47
C THR A 45 -8.76 -46.54 -31.61
N GLY A 46 -9.86 -45.97 -32.14
CA GLY A 46 -11.26 -46.42 -32.03
C GLY A 46 -11.92 -46.66 -30.66
N VAL A 47 -13.03 -45.98 -30.37
CA VAL A 47 -14.41 -46.40 -30.70
C VAL A 47 -15.37 -45.32 -30.19
N ALA A 48 -16.43 -45.10 -30.98
CA ALA A 48 -17.46 -44.08 -30.82
C ALA A 48 -18.26 -44.18 -29.51
N ALA A 49 -18.55 -43.03 -28.91
CA ALA A 49 -19.73 -42.80 -28.09
C ALA A 49 -20.28 -41.41 -28.42
N VAL A 50 -21.29 -41.39 -29.29
CA VAL A 50 -22.25 -40.30 -29.43
C VAL A 50 -23.00 -40.20 -28.11
N ILE A 51 -23.23 -38.99 -27.58
CA ILE A 51 -24.54 -38.50 -27.11
C ILE A 51 -24.44 -37.11 -26.45
N ALA A 52 -25.41 -36.28 -26.84
CA ALA A 52 -25.94 -35.07 -26.22
C ALA A 52 -25.07 -33.80 -26.24
N VAL A 53 -25.26 -33.03 -27.31
CA VAL A 53 -25.19 -31.57 -27.30
C VAL A 53 -26.20 -31.05 -26.27
N ALA A 54 -25.72 -30.64 -25.10
CA ALA A 54 -26.42 -29.71 -24.22
C ALA A 54 -25.64 -28.39 -24.26
N THR A 55 -26.04 -27.49 -25.17
CA THR A 55 -25.59 -26.10 -25.17
C THR A 55 -26.22 -25.39 -23.97
N VAL A 56 -25.66 -25.58 -22.78
CA VAL A 56 -25.83 -24.63 -21.69
C VAL A 56 -24.81 -23.54 -21.94
N GLY A 57 -25.31 -22.36 -22.31
CA GLY A 57 -24.48 -21.20 -22.58
C GLY A 57 -23.52 -20.97 -21.42
N ALA A 58 -22.23 -20.99 -21.72
CA ALA A 58 -21.22 -20.42 -20.85
C ALA A 58 -21.46 -18.90 -20.84
N VAL A 59 -22.36 -18.45 -19.97
CA VAL A 59 -22.34 -17.06 -19.55
C VAL A 59 -21.04 -16.95 -18.76
N ASN A 60 -20.01 -16.44 -19.42
CA ASN A 60 -18.82 -15.93 -18.76
C ASN A 60 -19.31 -14.77 -17.90
N VAL A 61 -19.78 -15.08 -16.69
CA VAL A 61 -19.95 -14.08 -15.64
C VAL A 61 -18.52 -13.72 -15.27
N ALA A 62 -17.99 -12.72 -15.98
CA ALA A 62 -16.84 -11.99 -15.53
C ALA A 62 -17.15 -11.54 -14.10
N THR A 63 -16.55 -12.22 -13.14
CA THR A 63 -16.50 -11.73 -11.77
C THR A 63 -15.93 -10.32 -11.86
N PRO A 64 -16.64 -9.27 -11.39
CA PRO A 64 -16.05 -7.96 -11.32
C PRO A 64 -14.80 -8.10 -10.46
N SER A 65 -13.65 -7.68 -11.01
CA SER A 65 -12.39 -7.60 -10.31
C SER A 65 -12.65 -6.87 -8.99
N GLN A 66 -12.62 -7.57 -7.86
CA GLN A 66 -12.69 -6.91 -6.56
C GLN A 66 -11.55 -5.88 -6.53
N PRO A 67 -11.84 -4.60 -6.23
CA PRO A 67 -10.79 -3.67 -5.85
C PRO A 67 -10.04 -4.33 -4.70
N SER A 68 -8.77 -4.64 -4.94
CA SER A 68 -7.88 -5.21 -3.94
C SER A 68 -8.05 -4.41 -2.67
N ALA A 69 -8.53 -5.06 -1.59
CA ALA A 69 -8.61 -4.41 -0.30
C ALA A 69 -7.22 -3.86 0.01
N SER A 70 -7.10 -2.54 0.09
CA SER A 70 -5.83 -1.87 0.31
C SER A 70 -5.17 -2.49 1.54
N PRO A 71 -3.89 -2.90 1.47
CA PRO A 71 -3.20 -3.39 2.65
C PRO A 71 -3.26 -2.32 3.75
N PRO A 72 -3.21 -2.72 5.04
CA PRO A 72 -3.15 -1.75 6.13
C PRO A 72 -1.99 -0.79 5.84
N THR A 73 -2.30 0.49 5.74
CA THR A 73 -1.30 1.51 5.44
C THR A 73 -0.27 1.50 6.56
N PRO A 74 1.03 1.38 6.25
CA PRO A 74 2.04 1.54 7.26
C PRO A 74 1.92 2.98 7.80
N VAL A 75 2.14 3.17 9.10
CA VAL A 75 2.06 4.46 9.82
C VAL A 75 2.70 5.65 9.07
N PRO A 76 3.85 5.53 8.36
CA PRO A 76 4.45 6.63 7.59
C PRO A 76 3.57 7.14 6.45
N ALA A 77 2.77 6.27 5.82
CA ALA A 77 1.89 6.67 4.73
C ALA A 77 0.77 7.61 5.20
N ALA A 78 0.31 7.46 6.46
CA ALA A 78 -0.65 8.39 7.06
C ALA A 78 -0.05 9.80 7.22
N PHE A 79 1.27 9.90 7.42
CA PHE A 79 1.98 11.17 7.54
C PHE A 79 2.32 11.83 6.19
N GLY A 80 2.26 11.09 5.08
CA GLY A 80 2.39 11.64 3.73
C GLY A 80 1.35 12.71 3.39
N MET A 81 0.24 12.77 4.14
CA MET A 81 -0.80 13.79 4.00
C MET A 81 -0.48 15.13 4.72
N LEU A 82 0.57 15.20 5.54
CA LEU A 82 1.03 16.45 6.16
C LEU A 82 1.90 17.27 5.22
N VAL A 83 1.29 17.69 4.12
CA VAL A 83 1.89 18.57 3.13
C VAL A 83 1.06 19.83 3.03
N ASN A 84 1.59 20.85 2.34
CA ASN A 84 0.79 22.00 1.97
C ASN A 84 -0.53 21.53 1.32
N LYS A 85 -1.68 22.10 1.72
CA LYS A 85 -3.01 21.74 1.20
C LYS A 85 -3.17 21.90 -0.31
N GLU A 86 -2.32 22.72 -0.94
CA GLU A 86 -2.28 22.92 -2.39
C GLU A 86 -1.53 21.80 -3.13
N CYS A 87 -0.78 20.98 -2.40
CA CYS A 87 -0.05 19.84 -2.94
C CYS A 87 -0.85 18.54 -2.82
N GLY A 88 -0.60 17.61 -3.74
CA GLY A 88 -1.13 16.25 -3.72
C GLY A 88 -0.09 15.22 -3.31
N ALA A 89 -0.47 14.24 -2.49
CA ALA A 89 0.36 13.10 -2.11
C ALA A 89 -0.51 11.83 -1.93
N PRO A 90 -0.01 10.62 -2.28
CA PRO A 90 1.26 10.38 -2.95
C PRO A 90 1.19 10.76 -4.44
N ALA A 91 2.29 11.30 -4.98
CA ALA A 91 2.47 11.47 -6.41
C ALA A 91 2.76 10.11 -7.09
N GLY A 92 2.54 10.04 -8.41
CA GLY A 92 2.85 8.86 -9.22
C GLY A 92 4.35 8.73 -9.53
N GLU A 93 4.69 8.42 -10.78
CA GLU A 93 6.08 8.23 -11.21
C GLU A 93 6.92 9.53 -11.24
N THR A 94 6.26 10.69 -11.14
CA THR A 94 6.91 12.01 -11.15
C THR A 94 6.42 12.85 -9.99
N ALA A 95 7.30 13.67 -9.41
CA ALA A 95 6.99 14.51 -8.25
C ALA A 95 7.83 15.79 -8.26
N THR A 96 7.30 16.91 -7.76
CA THR A 96 8.11 18.15 -7.58
C THR A 96 8.88 18.12 -6.29
N ASP A 97 8.31 17.47 -5.28
CA ASP A 97 8.82 17.40 -3.93
C ASP A 97 8.76 15.95 -3.47
N ALA A 98 9.51 15.62 -2.42
CA ALA A 98 9.33 14.35 -1.73
C ALA A 98 9.62 14.48 -0.25
N ALA A 99 9.02 13.59 0.54
CA ALA A 99 9.33 13.40 1.94
C ALA A 99 10.02 12.04 2.12
N VAL A 100 11.25 12.07 2.61
CA VAL A 100 12.02 10.87 2.98
C VAL A 100 11.83 10.67 4.47
N PHE A 101 10.96 9.74 4.85
CA PHE A 101 10.69 9.37 6.24
C PHE A 101 11.76 8.43 6.76
N LEU A 102 12.26 8.73 7.95
CA LEU A 102 13.31 7.98 8.63
C LEU A 102 12.68 6.99 9.61
N ALA A 103 13.36 5.86 9.81
CA ALA A 103 12.97 4.89 10.81
C ALA A 103 12.93 5.51 12.22
N LEU A 104 11.98 5.07 13.06
CA LEU A 104 11.83 5.59 14.43
C LEU A 104 13.07 5.32 15.30
N GLU A 105 13.86 4.30 15.00
CA GLU A 105 15.08 3.99 15.76
C GLU A 105 16.36 4.38 14.97
N ILE A 106 16.27 5.38 14.09
CA ILE A 106 17.41 5.81 13.29
C ILE A 106 18.55 6.35 14.18
N THR A 107 19.77 5.90 13.87
CA THR A 107 20.99 6.41 14.52
C THR A 107 21.46 7.73 13.88
N ASP A 108 22.20 8.55 14.63
CA ASP A 108 22.79 9.79 14.09
C ASP A 108 23.70 9.54 12.89
N GLN A 109 24.42 8.42 12.90
CA GLN A 109 25.27 8.02 11.77
C GLN A 109 24.44 7.74 10.51
N GLN A 110 23.35 6.99 10.63
CA GLN A 110 22.44 6.71 9.51
C GLN A 110 21.78 8.01 9.02
N ARG A 111 21.27 8.83 9.92
CA ARG A 111 20.66 10.14 9.59
C ARG A 111 21.62 11.03 8.81
N SER A 112 22.87 11.12 9.28
CA SER A 112 23.92 11.88 8.62
C SER A 112 24.31 11.29 7.26
N ALA A 113 24.28 9.97 7.11
CA ALA A 113 24.52 9.30 5.83
C ALA A 113 23.39 9.56 4.83
N VAL A 114 22.13 9.51 5.26
CA VAL A 114 20.96 9.87 4.43
C VAL A 114 21.06 11.33 3.99
N ASN A 115 21.34 12.26 4.91
CA ASN A 115 21.49 13.69 4.56
C ASN A 115 22.57 13.89 3.48
N ARG A 116 23.77 13.32 3.68
CA ARG A 116 24.84 13.42 2.68
C ARG A 116 24.47 12.81 1.33
N ALA A 117 23.75 11.68 1.33
CA ALA A 117 23.31 11.03 0.11
C ALA A 117 22.31 11.90 -0.66
N LEU A 118 21.38 12.55 0.04
CA LEU A 118 20.42 13.47 -0.55
C LEU A 118 21.10 14.75 -1.07
N ASP A 119 21.99 15.36 -0.28
CA ASP A 119 22.73 16.58 -0.67
C ASP A 119 23.63 16.36 -1.90
N ALA A 120 24.14 15.14 -2.07
CA ALA A 120 25.04 14.80 -3.18
C ALA A 120 24.29 14.29 -4.43
N ASP A 121 23.00 13.98 -4.35
CA ASP A 121 22.27 13.42 -5.48
C ASP A 121 21.86 14.54 -6.46
N PRO A 122 22.26 14.47 -7.75
CA PRO A 122 21.97 15.53 -8.72
C PRO A 122 20.48 15.67 -9.06
N ALA A 123 19.62 14.74 -8.65
CA ALA A 123 18.17 14.86 -8.78
C ALA A 123 17.54 15.78 -7.70
N VAL A 124 18.26 16.05 -6.62
CA VAL A 124 17.78 16.80 -5.46
C VAL A 124 18.15 18.27 -5.60
N GLY A 125 17.16 19.15 -5.43
CA GLY A 125 17.33 20.61 -5.48
C GLY A 125 17.65 21.19 -4.10
N THR A 126 16.76 20.98 -3.14
CA THR A 126 16.93 21.42 -1.76
C THR A 126 16.67 20.26 -0.81
N VAL A 127 17.30 20.31 0.37
CA VAL A 127 17.10 19.36 1.47
C VAL A 127 16.80 20.15 2.74
N ALA A 128 15.71 19.81 3.41
CA ALA A 128 15.32 20.38 4.69
C ALA A 128 14.99 19.27 5.68
N TYR A 129 15.71 19.24 6.80
CA TYR A 129 15.47 18.26 7.84
C TYR A 129 14.32 18.70 8.76
N GLU A 130 13.39 17.78 9.03
CA GLU A 130 12.30 17.94 9.98
C GLU A 130 12.49 16.98 11.15
N SER A 131 12.69 17.56 12.34
CA SER A 131 12.72 16.79 13.58
C SER A 131 11.33 16.32 13.99
N ARG A 132 11.28 15.39 14.95
CA ARG A 132 10.03 14.91 15.55
C ARG A 132 9.19 16.04 16.14
N GLU A 133 9.83 17.03 16.76
CA GLU A 133 9.16 18.19 17.33
C GLU A 133 8.57 19.09 16.23
N VAL A 134 9.27 19.24 15.10
CA VAL A 134 8.75 19.96 13.93
C VAL A 134 7.54 19.21 13.36
N ALA A 135 7.66 17.89 13.19
CA ALA A 135 6.57 17.04 12.72
C ALA A 135 5.34 17.13 13.64
N LEU A 136 5.53 17.10 14.96
CA LEU A 136 4.43 17.23 15.92
C LEU A 136 3.73 18.59 15.82
N ARG A 137 4.51 19.68 15.72
CA ARG A 137 3.93 21.02 15.55
C ARG A 137 3.11 21.12 14.26
N LYS A 138 3.62 20.59 13.15
CA LYS A 138 2.91 20.56 11.87
C LYS A 138 1.64 19.70 11.95
N PHE A 139 1.73 18.51 12.56
CA PHE A 139 0.59 17.63 12.77
C PHE A 139 -0.51 18.32 13.57
N LYS A 140 -0.18 18.96 14.69
CA LYS A 140 -1.13 19.75 15.50
C LYS A 140 -1.75 20.91 14.72
N LYS A 141 -1.00 21.55 13.83
CA LYS A 141 -1.52 22.64 12.99
C LYS A 141 -2.54 22.12 11.97
N VAL A 142 -2.26 20.99 11.31
CA VAL A 142 -3.16 20.40 10.31
C VAL A 142 -4.46 19.90 10.93
N TYR A 143 -4.39 19.30 12.12
CA TYR A 143 -5.55 18.78 12.84
C TYR A 143 -6.05 19.73 13.95
N ALA A 144 -5.86 21.05 13.77
CA ALA A 144 -6.30 22.03 14.75
C ALA A 144 -7.82 21.98 15.01
N ASP A 145 -8.61 21.56 14.01
CA ASP A 145 -10.06 21.40 14.10
C ASP A 145 -10.51 20.08 14.75
N ALA A 146 -9.58 19.16 15.03
CA ALA A 146 -9.82 17.84 15.62
C ALA A 146 -8.78 17.52 16.72
N PRO A 147 -8.77 18.27 17.84
CA PRO A 147 -7.75 18.17 18.89
C PRO A 147 -7.65 16.76 19.50
N GLU A 148 -8.76 16.03 19.54
CA GLU A 148 -8.82 14.65 20.03
C GLU A 148 -7.93 13.67 19.24
N LEU A 149 -7.58 14.00 17.99
CA LEU A 149 -6.68 13.20 17.16
C LEU A 149 -5.19 13.45 17.49
N VAL A 150 -4.85 14.58 18.12
CA VAL A 150 -3.45 15.00 18.32
C VAL A 150 -3.03 15.08 19.79
N ASP A 151 -3.97 15.14 20.72
CA ASP A 151 -3.69 15.36 22.15
C ASP A 151 -2.83 14.26 22.79
N HIS A 152 -2.92 13.03 22.27
CA HIS A 152 -2.18 11.87 22.78
C HIS A 152 -0.91 11.55 22.00
N ILE A 153 -0.62 12.31 20.93
CA ILE A 153 0.56 12.06 20.09
C ILE A 153 1.78 12.73 20.71
N VAL A 154 2.78 11.91 21.00
CA VAL A 154 4.09 12.37 21.51
C VAL A 154 5.13 12.37 20.40
N PRO A 155 6.19 13.22 20.47
CA PRO A 155 7.19 13.31 19.41
C PRO A 155 7.81 11.97 19.02
N SER A 156 8.05 11.07 19.98
CA SER A 156 8.67 9.75 19.70
C SER A 156 7.84 8.83 18.81
N GLN A 157 6.55 9.10 18.64
CA GLN A 157 5.67 8.35 17.72
C GLN A 157 5.72 8.88 16.29
N LEU A 158 6.38 10.01 16.07
CA LEU A 158 6.49 10.64 14.76
C LEU A 158 7.86 10.36 14.14
N PRO A 159 7.90 9.94 12.87
CA PRO A 159 9.16 9.83 12.15
C PRO A 159 9.75 11.21 11.92
N GLU A 160 11.08 11.26 11.96
CA GLU A 160 11.82 12.38 11.37
C GLU A 160 11.75 12.27 9.85
N SER A 161 11.94 13.38 9.14
CA SER A 161 11.99 13.33 7.69
C SER A 161 12.94 14.34 7.07
N PHE A 162 13.39 14.05 5.86
CA PHE A 162 13.96 15.07 4.97
C PHE A 162 12.91 15.45 3.94
N ARG A 163 12.59 16.73 3.87
CA ARG A 163 11.81 17.30 2.78
C ARG A 163 12.76 17.73 1.69
N ILE A 164 12.51 17.26 0.49
CA ILE A 164 13.34 17.58 -0.67
C ILE A 164 12.49 18.18 -1.79
N THR A 165 13.10 19.10 -2.53
CA THR A 165 12.61 19.47 -3.86
C THR A 165 13.40 18.72 -4.92
N LEU A 166 12.78 18.41 -6.04
CA LEU A 166 13.44 17.78 -7.18
C LEU A 166 13.83 18.85 -8.20
N VAL A 167 15.03 18.71 -8.77
CA VAL A 167 15.47 19.57 -9.89
C VAL A 167 14.59 19.39 -11.12
N ALA A 168 14.05 18.18 -11.32
CA ALA A 168 13.15 17.84 -12.41
C ALA A 168 12.22 16.70 -11.98
N ARG A 169 10.93 16.85 -12.29
CA ARG A 169 9.87 15.95 -11.81
C ARG A 169 10.06 14.49 -12.23
N SER A 170 10.61 14.28 -13.43
CA SER A 170 10.88 12.94 -13.99
C SER A 170 11.98 12.17 -13.28
N ARG A 171 12.78 12.82 -12.43
CA ARG A 171 13.87 12.17 -11.69
C ARG A 171 13.40 11.41 -10.45
N TYR A 172 12.14 11.59 -10.05
CA TYR A 172 11.60 11.05 -8.80
C TYR A 172 11.70 9.54 -8.71
N ALA A 173 11.18 8.79 -9.69
CA ALA A 173 11.16 7.32 -9.61
C ALA A 173 12.56 6.71 -9.43
N GLU A 174 13.55 7.21 -10.18
CA GLU A 174 14.94 6.74 -10.06
C GLU A 174 15.57 7.12 -8.72
N LEU A 175 15.30 8.34 -8.23
CA LEU A 175 15.76 8.81 -6.92
C LEU A 175 15.15 7.96 -5.79
N ALA A 176 13.84 7.75 -5.82
CA ALA A 176 13.10 6.96 -4.84
C ALA A 176 13.68 5.54 -4.72
N ALA A 177 13.87 4.86 -5.85
CA ALA A 177 14.45 3.52 -5.88
C ALA A 177 15.89 3.45 -5.32
N ARG A 178 16.65 4.56 -5.31
CA ARG A 178 17.96 4.63 -4.63
C ARG A 178 17.82 4.92 -3.14
N VAL A 179 16.99 5.90 -2.79
CA VAL A 179 16.81 6.39 -1.41
C VAL A 179 16.16 5.33 -0.52
N GLU A 180 15.18 4.58 -1.02
CA GLU A 180 14.53 3.49 -0.28
C GLU A 180 15.50 2.39 0.18
N ARG A 181 16.65 2.25 -0.49
CA ARG A 181 17.68 1.26 -0.13
C ARG A 181 18.69 1.78 0.89
N LEU A 182 18.61 3.05 1.29
CA LEU A 182 19.50 3.61 2.29
C LEU A 182 19.13 3.12 3.69
N ALA A 183 20.13 2.74 4.47
CA ALA A 183 19.92 2.30 5.84
C ALA A 183 19.33 3.43 6.69
N GLY A 184 18.23 3.14 7.39
CA GLY A 184 17.50 4.10 8.23
C GLY A 184 16.41 4.88 7.49
N VAL A 185 16.27 4.73 6.17
CA VAL A 185 15.07 5.20 5.45
C VAL A 185 13.96 4.17 5.62
N ASP A 186 12.77 4.65 5.96
CA ASP A 186 11.57 3.83 6.13
C ASP A 186 10.64 3.95 4.92
N ALA A 187 10.47 5.16 4.39
CA ALA A 187 9.71 5.40 3.17
C ALA A 187 10.16 6.68 2.46
N ILE A 188 9.93 6.73 1.15
CA ILE A 188 9.93 7.99 0.39
C ILE A 188 8.55 8.18 -0.24
N ILE A 189 7.98 9.36 -0.08
CA ILE A 189 6.67 9.70 -0.63
C ILE A 189 6.83 10.93 -1.52
N GLY A 190 6.52 10.77 -2.80
CA GLY A 190 6.50 11.85 -3.78
C GLY A 190 5.29 12.74 -3.57
N ILE A 191 5.47 14.03 -3.83
CA ILE A 191 4.48 15.08 -3.61
C ILE A 191 4.46 15.97 -4.86
N ASP A 192 3.26 16.28 -5.33
CA ASP A 192 3.03 17.16 -6.46
C ASP A 192 2.54 18.52 -5.97
N CYS A 193 3.36 19.55 -6.12
CA CYS A 193 3.04 20.92 -5.77
C CYS A 193 2.89 21.80 -7.03
N PRO A 194 1.95 22.76 -7.04
CA PRO A 194 1.90 23.80 -8.05
C PRO A 194 3.21 24.62 -8.14
N ALA A 195 3.42 25.27 -9.29
CA ALA A 195 4.61 26.10 -9.48
C ALA A 195 4.65 27.26 -8.47
N GLY A 196 5.78 27.41 -7.77
CA GLY A 196 5.97 28.46 -6.76
C GLY A 196 5.59 28.03 -5.34
N THR A 197 4.99 26.84 -5.17
CA THR A 197 4.74 26.23 -3.86
C THR A 197 5.74 25.10 -3.57
N SER A 198 5.88 24.73 -2.30
CA SER A 198 6.67 23.57 -1.87
C SER A 198 5.95 22.79 -0.77
N ALA A 199 6.23 21.50 -0.68
CA ALA A 199 5.58 20.63 0.30
C ALA A 199 5.94 20.98 1.76
N SER A 200 7.05 21.69 1.96
CA SER A 200 7.57 22.05 3.29
C SER A 200 6.82 23.21 3.94
N ALA A 201 6.11 24.04 3.17
CA ALA A 201 5.30 25.15 3.68
C ALA A 201 3.98 24.62 4.22
N VAL A 202 3.88 24.44 5.55
CA VAL A 202 2.60 24.15 6.20
C VAL A 202 2.00 25.50 6.59
N ASP A 203 1.38 26.17 5.62
CA ASP A 203 0.59 27.38 5.84
C ASP A 203 -0.89 27.06 6.04
#